data_AF-A0A8S3GIF8-F1
#
_entry.id   AF-A0A8S3GIF8-F1
#
_cell.length_a   1.000
_cell.length_b   1.000
_cell.length_c   1.000
_cell.angle_alpha   90.00
_cell.angle_beta   90.00
_cell.angle_gamma   90.00
#
_symmetry.space_group_name_H-M   'P 1'
#
loop_
_entity.id
_entity.type
_entity.pdbx_description
1 polymer ?
#
loop_
_entity_poly.entity_id
_entity_poly.type
_entity_poly.pdbx_seq_one_letter_code
_entity_poly.pdbx_strand_id
1 'polypeptide(L)'
;GDVIILEEQTRANVSGYLFGYNERTGATGEFPSECVYVLPTLSKPPQEILQIFTLQWSDDNQQKLQNEHLFSGFSVSGNNNGEFLPEQGYTLEKYAETNFRVPPKRSWSNTFARRGGVNNGGDRLWAFQKEPLRQPLLKKLQEKLELSEEACACFMNI
;
A
#
# COMPACT_ATOMS: atom_id res chain seq x y z
N GLY A 1 2.12 -7.39 -19.18
CA GLY A 1 2.83 -8.58 -18.70
C GLY A 1 1.85 -9.70 -18.48
N ASP A 2 2.35 -10.91 -18.24
CA ASP A 2 1.54 -12.06 -17.85
C ASP A 2 1.27 -12.05 -16.34
N VAL A 3 0.16 -12.65 -15.92
CA VAL A 3 -0.14 -12.88 -14.50
C VAL A 3 0.37 -14.26 -14.12
N ILE A 4 1.20 -14.31 -13.08
CA ILE A 4 1.68 -15.54 -12.48
C ILE A 4 1.09 -15.68 -11.08
N ILE A 5 0.43 -16.80 -10.82
CA ILE A 5 -0.12 -17.15 -9.52
C ILE A 5 0.95 -17.92 -8.76
N LEU A 6 1.40 -17.38 -7.63
CA LEU A 6 2.39 -18.00 -6.75
C LEU A 6 1.74 -19.07 -5.89
N GLU A 7 2.42 -20.19 -5.69
CA GLU A 7 1.98 -21.23 -4.75
C GLU A 7 2.28 -20.81 -3.30
N GLU A 8 1.40 -21.16 -2.35
CA GLU A 8 1.32 -20.63 -0.98
C GLU A 8 2.60 -20.77 -0.13
N GLN A 9 3.49 -21.69 -0.52
CA GLN A 9 4.77 -21.94 0.16
C GLN A 9 5.91 -21.02 -0.32
N THR A 10 5.69 -20.25 -1.39
CA THR A 10 6.68 -19.38 -2.02
C THR A 10 6.61 -17.95 -1.46
N ARG A 11 6.58 -17.82 -0.13
CA ARG A 11 6.77 -16.51 0.52
C ARG A 11 8.18 -15.99 0.20
N ALA A 12 8.33 -14.66 0.18
CA ALA A 12 9.43 -13.84 -0.36
C ALA A 12 10.87 -14.10 0.17
N ASN A 13 11.17 -15.26 0.76
CA ASN A 13 12.44 -15.59 1.39
C ASN A 13 13.30 -16.60 0.60
N VAL A 14 12.94 -17.00 -0.62
CA VAL A 14 13.78 -17.90 -1.42
C VAL A 14 14.51 -17.09 -2.49
N SER A 15 15.82 -16.93 -2.31
CA SER A 15 16.70 -16.19 -3.20
C SER A 15 16.77 -16.86 -4.58
N GLY A 16 16.33 -16.15 -5.62
CA GLY A 16 16.66 -16.40 -7.02
C GLY A 16 15.50 -16.89 -7.88
N TYR A 17 14.73 -17.89 -7.43
CA TYR A 17 13.69 -18.52 -8.23
C TYR A 17 12.38 -18.65 -7.45
N LEU A 18 11.27 -18.46 -8.15
CA LEU A 18 9.91 -18.62 -7.66
C LEU A 18 9.21 -19.69 -8.50
N PHE A 19 8.29 -20.42 -7.89
CA PHE A 19 7.43 -21.37 -8.59
C PHE A 19 6.02 -20.79 -8.73
N GLY A 20 5.39 -20.98 -9.89
CA GLY A 20 4.05 -20.49 -10.10
C GLY A 20 3.37 -20.99 -11.37
N TYR A 21 2.11 -20.62 -11.49
CA TYR A 21 1.22 -20.95 -12.60
C TYR A 21 0.96 -19.71 -13.46
N ASN A 22 1.29 -19.78 -14.75
CA ASN A 22 0.97 -18.72 -15.70
C ASN A 22 -0.49 -18.87 -16.16
N GLU A 23 -1.30 -17.85 -15.87
CA GLU A 23 -2.72 -17.90 -16.18
C GLU A 23 -3.02 -17.92 -17.69
N ARG A 24 -2.19 -17.26 -18.50
CA ARG A 24 -2.40 -17.14 -19.95
C ARG A 24 -2.05 -18.43 -20.69
N THR A 25 -0.95 -19.08 -20.30
CA THR A 25 -0.47 -20.30 -20.99
C THR A 25 -0.91 -21.59 -20.32
N GLY A 26 -1.37 -21.53 -19.07
CA GLY A 26 -1.68 -22.71 -18.26
C GLY A 26 -0.45 -23.49 -17.80
N ALA A 27 0.75 -22.98 -18.03
CA ALA A 27 2.00 -23.66 -17.67
C ALA A 27 2.39 -23.37 -16.22
N THR A 28 2.89 -24.39 -15.53
CA THR A 28 3.52 -24.28 -14.20
C THR A 28 5.03 -24.46 -14.32
N GLY A 29 5.80 -23.71 -13.54
CA GLY A 29 7.24 -23.90 -13.50
C GLY A 29 7.95 -22.88 -12.62
N GLU A 30 9.27 -23.03 -12.57
CA GLU A 30 10.17 -22.09 -11.90
C GLU A 30 10.53 -20.92 -12.82
N PHE A 31 10.66 -19.73 -12.25
CA PHE A 31 11.08 -18.53 -12.96
C PHE A 31 11.89 -17.62 -12.03
N PRO A 32 12.78 -16.77 -12.59
CA PRO A 32 13.61 -15.90 -11.77
C PRO A 32 12.80 -14.81 -11.08
N SER A 33 13.08 -14.57 -9.81
CA SER A 33 12.35 -13.60 -8.97
C SER A 33 12.46 -12.15 -9.47
N GLU A 34 13.55 -11.81 -10.15
CA GLU A 34 13.81 -10.49 -10.73
C GLU A 34 12.98 -10.18 -11.98
N CYS A 35 12.38 -11.20 -12.60
CA CYS A 35 11.55 -11.05 -13.79
C CYS A 35 10.07 -10.80 -13.46
N VAL A 36 9.72 -10.58 -12.20
CA VAL A 36 8.33 -10.39 -11.78
C VAL A 36 8.17 -9.25 -10.78
N TYR A 37 6.96 -8.68 -10.77
CA TYR A 37 6.50 -7.79 -9.71
C TYR A 37 5.46 -8.51 -8.86
N VAL A 38 5.70 -8.62 -7.55
CA VAL A 38 4.81 -9.32 -6.63
C VAL A 38 3.73 -8.37 -6.13
N LEU A 39 2.47 -8.67 -6.43
CA LEU A 39 1.32 -7.89 -5.96
C LEU A 39 0.84 -8.42 -4.59
N PRO A 40 0.77 -7.58 -3.54
CA PRO A 40 0.29 -7.99 -2.22
C PRO A 40 -1.23 -8.06 -2.19
N THR A 41 -1.80 -9.09 -2.82
CA THR A 41 -3.26 -9.25 -2.94
C THR A 41 -3.73 -10.63 -2.50
N LEU A 42 -4.84 -10.68 -1.76
CA LEU A 42 -5.47 -11.93 -1.33
C LEU A 42 -6.33 -12.59 -2.43
N SER A 43 -6.75 -11.80 -3.42
CA SER A 43 -7.56 -12.24 -4.55
C SER A 43 -6.99 -11.66 -5.83
N LYS A 44 -7.29 -12.30 -6.97
CA LYS A 44 -6.88 -11.80 -8.29
C LYS A 44 -7.27 -10.32 -8.46
N PRO A 45 -6.30 -9.42 -8.74
CA PRO A 45 -6.61 -8.02 -9.01
C PRO A 45 -7.49 -7.88 -10.26
N PRO A 46 -8.39 -6.88 -10.31
CA PRO A 46 -9.12 -6.53 -11.52
C PRO A 46 -8.19 -6.28 -12.72
N GLN A 47 -8.67 -6.58 -13.93
CA GLN A 47 -7.87 -6.45 -15.15
C GLN A 47 -7.39 -5.02 -15.40
N GLU A 48 -8.22 -4.02 -15.07
CA GLU A 48 -7.85 -2.60 -15.16
C GLU A 48 -6.62 -2.28 -14.30
N ILE A 49 -6.52 -2.87 -13.10
CA ILE A 49 -5.35 -2.69 -12.21
C ILE A 49 -4.11 -3.34 -12.83
N LEU A 50 -4.25 -4.56 -13.37
CA LEU A 50 -3.15 -5.27 -14.03
C LEU A 50 -2.61 -4.54 -15.28
N GLN A 51 -3.48 -3.82 -15.99
CA GLN A 51 -3.09 -3.01 -17.14
C GLN A 51 -2.18 -1.84 -16.75
N ILE A 52 -2.42 -1.20 -15.60
CA ILE A 52 -1.57 -0.10 -15.09
C ILE A 52 -0.12 -0.57 -14.94
N PHE A 53 0.09 -1.74 -14.33
CA PHE A 53 1.43 -2.31 -14.17
C PHE A 53 2.07 -2.67 -15.50
N THR A 54 1.29 -3.12 -16.49
CA THR A 54 1.80 -3.46 -17.82
C THR A 54 2.30 -2.21 -18.58
N LEU A 55 1.57 -1.09 -18.46
CA LEU A 55 1.93 0.16 -19.14
C LEU A 55 3.16 0.81 -18.50
N GLN A 56 3.25 0.82 -17.17
CA GLN A 56 4.37 1.41 -16.44
C GLN A 56 5.71 0.71 -16.69
N TRP A 57 5.69 -0.59 -16.98
CA TRP A 57 6.92 -1.38 -17.16
C TRP A 57 7.55 -1.27 -18.55
N SER A 58 6.89 -0.57 -19.48
CA SER A 58 7.37 -0.36 -20.86
C SER A 58 8.38 0.79 -20.97
N ASP A 59 8.60 1.54 -19.90
CA ASP A 59 9.52 2.69 -19.86
C ASP A 59 10.88 2.22 -19.30
N ASP A 60 11.85 2.00 -20.19
CA ASP A 60 13.16 1.36 -19.96
C ASP A 60 13.99 1.97 -18.80
N ASN A 61 13.63 3.15 -18.30
CA ASN A 61 14.35 3.85 -17.24
C ASN A 61 13.96 3.46 -15.80
N GLN A 62 12.87 2.72 -15.59
CA GLN A 62 12.33 2.47 -14.24
C GLN A 62 12.71 1.14 -13.58
N GLN A 63 13.49 0.29 -14.24
CA GLN A 63 13.89 -1.01 -13.69
C GLN A 63 14.74 -0.95 -12.40
N LYS A 64 15.26 0.23 -12.03
CA LYS A 64 16.25 0.36 -10.93
C LYS A 64 15.71 0.69 -9.54
N LEU A 65 14.42 0.98 -9.37
CA LEU A 65 13.89 1.36 -8.05
C LEU A 65 12.52 0.71 -7.82
N GLN A 66 12.54 -0.59 -7.54
CA GLN A 66 11.37 -1.48 -7.46
C GLN A 66 10.32 -1.11 -6.40
N ASN A 67 10.63 -0.18 -5.48
CA ASN A 67 9.67 0.33 -4.48
C ASN A 67 9.55 1.85 -4.43
N GLU A 68 10.55 2.61 -4.89
CA GLU A 68 10.49 4.08 -4.80
C GLU A 68 9.60 4.68 -5.89
N HIS A 69 9.43 4.09 -7.07
CA HIS A 69 8.71 4.79 -8.16
C HIS A 69 7.18 4.83 -8.04
N LEU A 70 6.56 3.94 -7.26
CA LEU A 70 5.17 4.12 -6.83
C LEU A 70 5.02 5.33 -5.89
N PHE A 71 6.13 5.77 -5.28
CA PHE A 71 6.21 6.83 -4.28
C PHE A 71 7.07 8.06 -4.69
N SER A 72 7.78 8.01 -5.82
CA SER A 72 8.77 9.03 -6.20
C SER A 72 8.11 10.34 -6.67
N GLY A 73 6.79 10.36 -6.86
CA GLY A 73 6.02 11.58 -7.09
C GLY A 73 5.67 12.36 -5.82
N PHE A 74 5.94 11.84 -4.61
CA PHE A 74 5.53 12.46 -3.33
C PHE A 74 6.33 13.71 -2.92
N SER A 75 6.91 14.46 -3.87
CA SER A 75 7.39 15.81 -3.56
C SER A 75 6.18 16.67 -3.21
N VAL A 76 6.04 16.99 -1.92
CA VAL A 76 5.00 17.87 -1.38
C VAL A 76 5.33 19.30 -1.81
N SER A 77 5.03 19.63 -3.07
CA SER A 77 4.90 21.02 -3.50
C SER A 77 3.43 21.39 -3.39
N GLY A 78 3.09 22.05 -2.28
CA GLY A 78 1.74 22.48 -1.98
C GLY A 78 1.28 23.54 -2.98
N ASN A 79 0.37 23.18 -3.88
CA ASN A 79 -0.48 24.14 -4.57
C ASN A 79 -1.95 23.72 -4.43
N ASN A 80 -2.72 24.58 -3.75
CA ASN A 80 -4.12 24.38 -3.37
C ASN A 80 -5.09 24.66 -4.52
N ASN A 81 -4.85 24.13 -5.72
CA ASN A 81 -5.76 24.31 -6.85
C ASN A 81 -6.21 22.93 -7.31
N GLY A 82 -7.46 22.57 -7.01
CA GLY A 82 -8.05 21.23 -7.15
C GLY A 82 -8.21 20.70 -8.59
N GLU A 83 -7.23 20.91 -9.46
CA GLU A 83 -7.10 20.16 -10.71
C GLU A 83 -6.22 18.94 -10.48
N PHE A 84 -6.77 17.75 -10.73
CA PHE A 84 -6.11 16.47 -10.55
C PHE A 84 -5.02 16.29 -11.62
N LEU A 85 -3.78 16.65 -11.29
CA LEU A 85 -2.62 16.39 -12.15
C LEU A 85 -2.10 14.96 -11.93
N PRO A 86 -1.78 14.20 -13.00
CA PRO A 86 -1.14 12.87 -12.90
C PRO A 86 0.17 12.87 -12.09
N GLU A 87 0.78 14.04 -11.93
CA GLU A 87 2.00 14.28 -11.17
C GLU A 87 1.80 14.19 -9.64
N GLN A 88 0.56 14.30 -9.14
CA GLN A 88 0.29 14.34 -7.69
C GLN A 88 0.16 12.95 -7.04
N GLY A 89 0.16 11.87 -7.83
CA GLY A 89 0.00 10.50 -7.34
C GLY A 89 -1.40 10.22 -6.79
N TYR A 90 -1.82 8.96 -6.85
CA TYR A 90 -3.10 8.53 -6.29
C TYR A 90 -2.94 8.32 -4.78
N THR A 91 -3.69 9.06 -3.96
CA THR A 91 -3.73 8.88 -2.50
C THR A 91 -5.04 8.23 -2.06
N LEU A 92 -5.05 7.67 -0.85
CA LEU A 92 -6.27 7.13 -0.22
C LEU A 92 -7.14 8.22 0.43
N GLU A 93 -6.83 9.51 0.25
CA GLU A 93 -7.51 10.61 0.94
C GLU A 93 -9.03 10.59 0.73
N LYS A 94 -9.49 10.63 -0.52
CA LYS A 94 -10.92 10.57 -0.87
C LYS A 94 -11.60 9.27 -0.43
N TYR A 95 -10.86 8.15 -0.44
CA TYR A 95 -11.38 6.87 0.02
C TYR A 95 -11.56 6.86 1.55
N ALA A 96 -10.62 7.46 2.27
CA ALA A 96 -10.61 7.52 3.72
C ALA A 96 -11.78 8.34 4.28
N GLU A 97 -12.18 9.43 3.59
CA GLU A 97 -13.34 10.25 3.97
C GLU A 97 -14.61 9.42 4.22
N THR A 98 -14.81 8.36 3.43
CA THR A 98 -16.03 7.54 3.48
C THR A 98 -15.81 6.20 4.17
N ASN A 99 -14.61 5.64 4.14
CA ASN A 99 -14.35 4.26 4.59
C ASN A 99 -13.49 4.15 5.84
N PHE A 100 -12.71 5.17 6.19
CA PHE A 100 -11.84 5.10 7.37
C PHE A 100 -12.59 5.48 8.63
N ARG A 101 -12.05 5.07 9.78
CA ARG A 101 -12.53 5.50 11.08
C ARG A 101 -12.26 7.01 11.26
N VAL A 102 -13.01 7.62 12.17
CA VAL A 102 -12.72 9.00 12.58
C VAL A 102 -11.40 9.00 13.35
N PRO A 103 -10.43 9.87 13.01
CA PRO A 103 -9.21 10.03 13.79
C PRO A 103 -9.58 10.33 15.25
N PRO A 104 -8.88 9.74 16.24
CA PRO A 104 -9.14 10.04 17.63
C PRO A 104 -8.98 11.55 17.84
N LYS A 105 -10.05 12.25 18.24
CA LYS A 105 -9.94 13.65 18.63
C LYS A 105 -8.97 13.69 19.80
N ARG A 106 -7.81 14.30 19.60
CA ARG A 106 -6.82 14.54 20.65
C ARG A 106 -7.55 15.32 21.76
N SER A 107 -7.92 14.68 22.87
CA SER A 107 -8.44 15.40 24.04
C SER A 107 -7.25 16.16 24.61
N TRP A 108 -7.16 17.46 24.35
CA TRP A 108 -6.15 18.31 24.97
C TRP A 108 -6.51 18.43 26.45
N SER A 109 -6.03 17.50 27.28
CA SER A 109 -6.16 17.56 28.73
C SER A 109 -4.95 16.89 29.39
N ASN A 110 -3.80 17.56 29.32
CA ASN A 110 -3.09 18.04 30.51
C ASN A 110 -1.74 18.63 30.11
N THR A 111 -1.63 19.93 30.39
CA THR A 111 -0.47 20.65 30.90
C THR A 111 0.90 19.97 30.74
N PHE A 112 1.79 20.62 29.98
CA PHE A 112 3.25 20.41 29.93
C PHE A 112 3.79 19.32 28.99
N ALA A 113 3.42 19.35 27.71
CA ALA A 113 4.27 18.78 26.64
C ALA A 113 4.77 19.91 25.75
N ARG A 114 6.10 20.07 25.72
CA ARG A 114 6.83 21.09 24.99
C ARG A 114 6.47 21.06 23.50
N ARG A 115 6.41 22.24 22.89
CA ARG A 115 6.39 22.46 21.45
C ARG A 115 7.43 21.58 20.76
N GLY A 116 6.98 20.46 20.21
CA GLY A 116 7.69 19.63 19.23
C GLY A 116 6.94 19.75 17.91
N GLY A 117 7.67 20.12 16.85
CA GLY A 117 7.14 20.63 15.59
C GLY A 117 6.13 19.74 14.87
N VAL A 118 5.26 20.41 14.11
CA VAL A 118 4.63 19.99 12.85
C VAL A 118 4.60 18.47 12.61
N ASN A 119 3.79 17.75 13.39
CA ASN A 119 3.33 16.42 12.99
C ASN A 119 1.81 16.38 13.09
N ASN A 120 1.20 17.06 12.12
CA ASN A 120 -0.24 16.99 11.80
C ASN A 120 -0.62 15.62 11.18
N GLY A 121 0.16 14.57 11.48
CA GLY A 121 0.02 13.22 10.93
C GLY A 121 -1.07 12.40 11.62
N GLY A 122 -1.29 12.64 12.92
CA GLY A 122 -2.31 11.90 13.68
C GLY A 122 -3.75 12.10 13.20
N ASP A 123 -4.01 13.13 12.39
CA ASP A 123 -5.34 13.41 11.81
C ASP A 123 -5.52 12.78 10.41
N ARG A 124 -4.43 12.41 9.73
CA ARG A 124 -4.46 11.83 8.37
C ARG A 124 -4.16 10.34 8.42
N LEU A 125 -5.19 9.55 8.72
CA LEU A 125 -5.12 8.09 8.80
C LEU A 125 -4.68 7.40 7.48
N TRP A 126 -4.81 8.08 6.35
CA TRP A 126 -4.40 7.59 5.03
C TRP A 126 -2.91 7.85 4.72
N ALA A 127 -2.22 8.67 5.50
CA ALA A 127 -0.83 9.02 5.29
C ALA A 127 0.10 8.21 6.21
N PHE A 128 1.34 8.00 5.77
CA PHE A 128 2.37 7.30 6.54
C PHE A 128 2.50 7.85 7.97
N GLN A 129 2.44 6.96 8.98
CA GLN A 129 2.68 7.27 10.39
C GLN A 129 3.79 6.37 10.93
N LYS A 130 4.65 6.93 11.79
CA LYS A 130 5.69 6.15 12.49
C LYS A 130 5.14 5.36 13.68
N GLU A 131 3.98 5.73 14.20
CA GLU A 131 3.36 5.07 15.34
C GLU A 131 2.55 3.85 14.90
N PRO A 132 2.60 2.73 15.65
CA PRO A 132 1.81 1.54 15.32
C PRO A 132 0.32 1.81 15.42
N LEU A 133 -0.46 1.19 14.54
CA LEU A 133 -1.92 1.29 14.56
C LEU A 133 -2.50 0.62 15.81
N ARG A 134 -3.20 1.41 16.62
CA ARG A 134 -3.95 0.91 17.80
C ARG A 134 -5.36 0.44 17.47
N GLN A 135 -5.87 0.82 16.31
CA GLN A 135 -7.19 0.44 15.80
C GLN A 135 -7.10 0.36 14.27
N PRO A 136 -7.89 -0.52 13.64
CA PRO A 136 -7.89 -0.68 12.19
C PRO A 136 -8.26 0.63 11.49
N LEU A 137 -7.76 0.83 10.27
CA LEU A 137 -8.07 2.03 9.48
C LEU A 137 -9.54 2.05 9.05
N LEU A 138 -10.07 0.90 8.64
CA LEU A 138 -11.41 0.78 8.05
C LEU A 138 -12.49 0.73 9.14
N LYS A 139 -13.49 1.60 9.02
CA LYS A 139 -14.62 1.66 9.98
C LYS A 139 -15.39 0.34 10.09
N LYS A 140 -15.49 -0.41 8.99
CA LYS A 140 -16.16 -1.72 8.93
C LYS A 140 -15.51 -2.83 9.78
N LEU A 141 -14.26 -2.62 10.20
CA LEU A 141 -13.54 -3.56 11.06
C LEU A 141 -13.69 -3.22 12.55
N GLN A 142 -14.14 -2.01 12.91
CA GLN A 142 -14.22 -1.58 14.31
C GLN A 142 -15.23 -2.40 15.12
N GLU A 143 -16.27 -2.93 14.47
CA GLU A 143 -17.31 -3.75 15.11
C GLU A 143 -16.92 -5.24 15.21
N LYS A 144 -15.80 -5.65 14.59
CA LYS A 144 -15.36 -7.05 14.51
C LYS A 144 -14.05 -7.21 15.27
N LEU A 145 -14.15 -7.55 16.56
CA LEU A 145 -13.00 -7.58 17.47
C LEU A 145 -11.83 -8.42 16.94
N GLU A 146 -12.08 -9.66 16.51
CA GLU A 146 -11.02 -10.55 16.00
C GLU A 146 -10.30 -9.95 14.78
N LEU A 147 -11.05 -9.45 13.79
CA LEU A 147 -10.45 -8.83 12.60
C LEU A 147 -9.76 -7.50 12.91
N SER A 148 -10.23 -6.79 13.93
CA SER A 148 -9.62 -5.54 14.40
C SER A 148 -8.25 -5.80 15.03
N GLU A 149 -8.16 -6.81 15.89
CA GLU A 149 -6.90 -7.24 16.52
C GLU A 149 -5.91 -7.77 15.48
N GLU A 150 -6.38 -8.62 14.57
CA GLU A 150 -5.57 -9.16 13.48
C GLU A 150 -5.03 -8.04 12.57
N ALA A 151 -5.86 -7.06 12.20
CA ALA A 151 -5.42 -5.93 11.38
C ALA A 151 -4.30 -5.11 12.05
N CYS A 152 -4.37 -4.90 13.38
CA CYS A 152 -3.32 -4.23 14.15
C CYS A 152 -2.03 -5.05 14.20
N ALA A 153 -2.15 -6.37 14.39
CA ALA A 153 -0.99 -7.28 14.38
C ALA A 153 -0.32 -7.33 13.00
N CYS A 154 -1.11 -7.42 11.92
CA CYS A 154 -0.61 -7.38 10.55
C CYS A 154 0.18 -6.11 10.28
N PHE A 155 -0.30 -4.94 10.73
CA PHE A 155 0.40 -3.66 10.53
C PHE A 155 1.80 -3.63 11.15
N MET A 156 2.03 -4.33 12.28
CA MET A 156 3.37 -4.40 12.89
C MET A 156 4.35 -5.29 12.11
N ASN A 157 3.85 -6.12 11.20
CA ASN A 157 4.64 -7.02 10.36
C ASN A 157 4.80 -6.51 8.91
N ILE A 158 4.31 -5.29 8.61
CA ILE A 158 4.51 -4.58 7.34
C ILE A 158 5.78 -3.74 7.46
#